data_AF-A0A2E9K755-F1
#
_entry.id   AF-A0A2E9K755-F1
#
_cell.length_a   1.000
_cell.length_b   1.000
_cell.length_c   1.000
_cell.angle_alpha   90.00
_cell.angle_beta   90.00
_cell.angle_gamma   90.00
#
_symmetry.space_group_name_H-M   'P 1'
#
loop_
_entity.id
_entity.type
_entity.pdbx_description
1 polymer ?
#
loop_
_entity_poly.entity_id
_entity_poly.type
_entity_poly.pdbx_seq_one_letter_code
_entity_poly.pdbx_strand_id
1 'polypeptide(L)'
;MWKWLHPYAKPERAYQLCNSLLPWFSVAAVISLLCGTVWGLLFAPQDYQQGDSFRIIYIHVPSAMLSMSTYVAMAVAALVGMVWQWRTAYMAMIAMAPVGAAMTFIALLTGAAWGKPMWGAWWVWDARLTSELILLFLYFGVIALYTAFEDKQQAGKAAGVMALVGVVNIPVIHYSVEWWNTLHQGSTITKFDKPSIAPEMLWPLLINLAGFALFIAAVTTMRMKTEILRREMHRPWVQDITGLRETSDAV
;
A
#
# COMPACT_ATOMS: atom_id res chain seq x y z
N MET A 1 23.75 18.36 -7.59
CA MET A 1 22.68 18.29 -6.58
C MET A 1 21.32 18.34 -7.27
N TRP A 2 20.45 17.35 -7.07
CA TRP A 2 19.16 17.23 -7.77
C TRP A 2 18.19 18.37 -7.40
N LYS A 3 18.17 19.43 -8.22
CA LYS A 3 17.36 20.63 -8.00
C LYS A 3 15.83 20.38 -7.99
N TRP A 4 15.35 19.26 -8.56
CA TRP A 4 13.91 18.95 -8.62
C TRP A 4 13.37 18.25 -7.36
N LEU A 5 14.18 17.45 -6.65
CA LEU A 5 13.71 16.68 -5.48
C LEU A 5 13.80 17.49 -4.18
N HIS A 6 14.82 18.34 -4.05
CA HIS A 6 15.06 19.19 -2.87
C HIS A 6 13.87 20.09 -2.45
N PRO A 7 13.03 20.62 -3.37
CA PRO A 7 11.81 21.35 -3.02
C PRO A 7 10.85 20.61 -2.10
N TYR A 8 10.67 19.30 -2.26
CA TYR A 8 9.67 18.50 -1.53
C TYR A 8 10.16 17.99 -0.17
N ALA A 9 11.42 18.27 0.17
CA ALA A 9 11.87 18.19 1.56
C ALA A 9 11.18 19.26 2.44
N LYS A 10 10.64 20.34 1.85
CA LYS A 10 9.84 21.34 2.56
C LYS A 10 8.39 20.84 2.75
N PRO A 11 7.89 20.75 3.99
CA PRO A 11 6.54 20.26 4.26
C PRO A 11 5.42 21.00 3.53
N GLU A 12 5.51 22.33 3.40
CA GLU A 12 4.52 23.16 2.70
C GLU A 12 4.38 22.78 1.22
N ARG A 13 5.51 22.59 0.52
CA ARG A 13 5.49 22.15 -0.89
C ARG A 13 4.98 20.73 -1.04
N ALA A 14 5.33 19.84 -0.11
CA ALA A 14 4.78 18.48 -0.08
C ALA A 14 3.25 18.51 0.15
N TYR A 15 2.76 19.39 1.01
CA TYR A 15 1.32 19.58 1.25
C TYR A 15 0.59 20.08 -0.01
N GLN A 16 1.15 21.10 -0.69
CA GLN A 16 0.61 21.60 -1.95
C GLN A 16 0.57 20.52 -3.03
N LEU A 17 1.65 19.74 -3.18
CA LEU A 17 1.67 18.60 -4.11
C LEU A 17 0.55 17.60 -3.79
N CYS A 18 0.35 17.28 -2.51
CA CYS A 18 -0.72 16.39 -2.10
C CYS A 18 -2.11 16.95 -2.45
N ASN A 19 -2.33 18.26 -2.30
CA ASN A 19 -3.60 18.89 -2.72
C ASN A 19 -3.84 18.78 -4.22
N SER A 20 -2.78 18.97 -5.02
CA SER A 20 -2.89 18.86 -6.47
C SER A 20 -3.14 17.42 -6.94
N LEU A 21 -2.48 16.43 -6.33
CA LEU A 21 -2.57 15.03 -6.77
C LEU A 21 -3.83 14.29 -6.28
N LEU A 22 -4.31 14.61 -5.07
CA LEU A 22 -5.43 13.91 -4.44
C LEU A 22 -6.69 13.80 -5.31
N PRO A 23 -7.21 14.87 -5.96
CA PRO A 23 -8.43 14.75 -6.77
C PRO A 23 -8.23 13.83 -7.98
N TRP A 24 -7.06 13.88 -8.65
CA TRP A 24 -6.77 13.02 -9.78
C TRP A 24 -6.70 11.56 -9.38
N PHE A 25 -5.98 11.23 -8.31
CA PHE A 25 -5.94 9.86 -7.80
C PHE A 25 -7.31 9.38 -7.36
N SER A 26 -8.11 10.22 -6.71
CA SER A 26 -9.45 9.85 -6.22
C SER A 26 -10.42 9.55 -7.37
N VAL A 27 -10.51 10.46 -8.35
CA VAL A 27 -11.42 10.29 -9.50
C VAL A 27 -10.98 9.10 -10.36
N ALA A 28 -9.70 9.00 -10.67
CA ALA A 28 -9.18 7.88 -11.45
C ALA A 28 -9.36 6.54 -10.73
N ALA A 29 -9.16 6.49 -9.40
CA ALA A 29 -9.40 5.30 -8.60
C ALA A 29 -10.86 4.85 -8.69
N VAL A 30 -11.82 5.76 -8.49
CA VAL A 30 -13.26 5.44 -8.55
C VAL A 30 -13.63 4.89 -9.93
N ILE A 31 -13.20 5.58 -11.00
CA ILE A 31 -13.49 5.13 -12.38
C ILE A 31 -12.89 3.75 -12.64
N SER A 32 -11.60 3.55 -12.35
CA SER A 32 -10.93 2.29 -12.60
C SER A 32 -11.50 1.15 -11.76
N LEU A 33 -11.78 1.36 -10.47
CA LEU A 33 -12.35 0.33 -9.60
C LEU A 33 -13.76 -0.07 -10.06
N LEU A 34 -14.62 0.90 -10.39
CA LEU A 34 -15.96 0.61 -10.90
C LEU A 34 -15.87 -0.16 -12.22
N CYS A 35 -15.09 0.33 -13.19
CA CYS A 35 -14.94 -0.34 -14.48
C CYS A 35 -14.35 -1.74 -14.34
N GLY A 36 -13.23 -1.89 -13.63
CA GLY A 36 -12.54 -3.17 -13.48
C GLY A 36 -13.35 -4.19 -12.69
N THR A 37 -14.00 -3.77 -11.60
CA THR A 37 -14.79 -4.66 -10.75
C THR A 37 -16.09 -5.07 -11.45
N VAL A 38 -16.82 -4.14 -12.07
CA VAL A 38 -18.06 -4.48 -12.80
C VAL A 38 -17.74 -5.39 -13.99
N TRP A 39 -16.69 -5.07 -14.76
CA TRP A 39 -16.26 -5.91 -15.88
C TRP A 39 -15.86 -7.31 -15.40
N GLY A 40 -14.96 -7.40 -14.42
CA GLY A 40 -14.47 -8.67 -13.91
C GLY A 40 -15.56 -9.54 -13.27
N LEU A 41 -16.44 -8.95 -12.45
CA LEU A 41 -17.44 -9.72 -11.72
C LEU A 41 -18.63 -10.14 -12.58
N LEU A 42 -19.07 -9.31 -13.54
CA LEU A 42 -20.30 -9.58 -14.31
C LEU A 42 -20.04 -10.16 -15.70
N PHE A 43 -18.92 -9.79 -16.34
CA PHE A 43 -18.73 -10.05 -17.77
C PHE A 43 -17.55 -10.97 -18.09
N ALA A 44 -16.58 -11.13 -17.19
CA ALA A 44 -15.49 -12.08 -17.43
C ALA A 44 -16.05 -13.52 -17.51
N PRO A 45 -15.57 -14.36 -18.44
CA PRO A 45 -15.98 -15.76 -18.50
C PRO A 45 -15.53 -16.50 -17.24
N GLN A 46 -16.23 -17.57 -16.88
CA GLN A 46 -15.82 -18.45 -15.77
C GLN A 46 -14.50 -19.15 -16.09
N ASP A 47 -13.68 -19.40 -15.07
CA ASP A 47 -12.47 -20.19 -15.23
C ASP A 47 -12.80 -21.67 -15.43
N TYR A 48 -12.05 -22.35 -16.30
CA TYR A 48 -12.30 -23.75 -16.63
C TYR A 48 -12.15 -24.69 -15.42
N GLN A 49 -11.24 -24.40 -14.50
CA GLN A 49 -11.01 -25.22 -13.30
C GLN A 49 -11.75 -24.66 -12.08
N GLN A 50 -11.75 -23.34 -11.93
CA GLN A 50 -12.22 -22.68 -10.70
C GLN A 50 -13.68 -22.21 -10.76
N GLY A 51 -14.34 -22.32 -11.92
CA GLY A 51 -15.69 -21.79 -12.13
C GLY A 51 -15.76 -20.30 -11.80
N ASP A 52 -16.86 -19.83 -11.21
CA ASP A 52 -17.00 -18.43 -10.77
C ASP A 52 -16.15 -18.07 -9.53
N SER A 53 -15.59 -19.05 -8.82
CA SER A 53 -14.75 -18.78 -7.63
C SER A 53 -13.51 -17.96 -7.99
N PHE A 54 -13.01 -18.08 -9.24
CA PHE A 54 -11.85 -17.33 -9.72
C PHE A 54 -12.03 -15.81 -9.61
N ARG A 55 -13.28 -15.30 -9.68
CA ARG A 55 -13.56 -13.86 -9.75
C ARG A 55 -13.04 -13.08 -8.54
N ILE A 56 -12.80 -13.76 -7.41
CA ILE A 56 -12.14 -13.16 -6.25
C ILE A 56 -10.74 -12.61 -6.57
N ILE A 57 -10.10 -13.09 -7.64
CA ILE A 57 -8.79 -12.62 -8.14
C ILE A 57 -8.78 -11.09 -8.34
N TYR A 58 -9.91 -10.51 -8.76
CA TYR A 58 -10.07 -9.08 -9.02
C TYR A 58 -9.91 -8.19 -7.78
N ILE A 59 -10.01 -8.79 -6.59
CA ILE A 59 -9.78 -8.12 -5.31
C ILE A 59 -8.51 -8.67 -4.65
N HIS A 60 -8.36 -9.99 -4.61
CA HIS A 60 -7.27 -10.66 -3.91
C HIS A 60 -5.90 -10.31 -4.50
N VAL A 61 -5.72 -10.44 -5.81
CA VAL A 61 -4.40 -10.24 -6.45
C VAL A 61 -3.93 -8.79 -6.35
N PRO A 62 -4.76 -7.76 -6.66
CA PRO A 62 -4.39 -6.38 -6.39
C PRO A 62 -4.03 -6.16 -4.93
N SER A 63 -4.76 -6.78 -3.99
CA SER A 63 -4.48 -6.62 -2.56
C SER A 63 -3.14 -7.19 -2.14
N ALA A 64 -2.82 -8.41 -2.57
CA ALA A 64 -1.54 -9.06 -2.26
C ALA A 64 -0.35 -8.35 -2.96
N MET A 65 -0.52 -7.88 -4.20
CA MET A 65 0.56 -7.16 -4.89
C MET A 65 0.83 -5.80 -4.22
N LEU A 66 -0.22 -5.10 -3.82
CA LEU A 66 -0.11 -3.76 -3.25
C LEU A 66 0.25 -3.77 -1.77
N SER A 67 -0.04 -4.84 -1.00
CA SER A 67 0.51 -5.02 0.35
C SER A 67 2.04 -5.03 0.29
N MET A 68 2.61 -5.92 -0.52
CA MET A 68 4.06 -6.01 -0.70
C MET A 68 4.67 -4.72 -1.26
N SER A 69 4.09 -4.17 -2.33
CA SER A 69 4.61 -2.96 -2.98
C SER A 69 4.59 -1.74 -2.06
N THR A 70 3.57 -1.61 -1.22
CA THR A 70 3.47 -0.53 -0.23
C THR A 70 4.56 -0.67 0.84
N TYR A 71 4.88 -1.90 1.26
CA TYR A 71 5.95 -2.13 2.23
C TYR A 71 7.32 -1.77 1.65
N VAL A 72 7.56 -2.12 0.38
CA VAL A 72 8.76 -1.66 -0.33
C VAL A 72 8.82 -0.14 -0.41
N ALA A 73 7.71 0.52 -0.75
CA ALA A 73 7.63 1.99 -0.79
C ALA A 73 7.93 2.62 0.57
N MET A 74 7.46 2.02 1.67
CA MET A 74 7.83 2.41 3.03
C MET A 74 9.31 2.23 3.33
N ALA A 75 9.91 1.12 2.95
CA ALA A 75 11.34 0.87 3.13
C ALA A 75 12.18 1.89 2.33
N VAL A 76 11.77 2.22 1.11
CA VAL A 76 12.40 3.29 0.31
C VAL A 76 12.25 4.65 1.01
N ALA A 77 11.07 4.99 1.52
CA ALA A 77 10.86 6.24 2.26
C ALA A 77 11.70 6.28 3.55
N ALA A 78 11.83 5.17 4.26
CA ALA A 78 12.69 5.03 5.43
C ALA A 78 14.17 5.22 5.07
N LEU A 79 14.64 4.62 3.97
CA LEU A 79 15.99 4.79 3.45
C LEU A 79 16.26 6.25 3.09
N VAL A 80 15.32 6.90 2.40
CA VAL A 80 15.44 8.32 2.05
C VAL A 80 15.56 9.19 3.30
N GLY A 81 14.71 8.93 4.29
CA GLY A 81 14.75 9.61 5.59
C GLY A 81 16.06 9.38 6.33
N MET A 82 16.66 8.19 6.22
CA MET A 82 17.88 7.83 6.94
C MET A 82 19.15 8.34 6.26
N VAL A 83 19.25 8.24 4.93
CA VAL A 83 20.46 8.64 4.19
C VAL A 83 20.50 10.14 3.98
N TRP A 84 19.38 10.76 3.58
CA TRP A 84 19.31 12.19 3.29
C TRP A 84 18.72 13.04 4.42
N GLN A 85 18.33 12.42 5.55
CA GLN A 85 17.75 13.12 6.71
C GLN A 85 16.49 13.94 6.37
N TRP A 86 15.69 13.48 5.39
CA TRP A 86 14.45 14.15 5.00
C TRP A 86 13.32 13.79 5.95
N ARG A 87 12.90 14.75 6.79
CA ARG A 87 11.80 14.57 7.76
C ARG A 87 10.50 14.13 7.10
N THR A 88 10.19 14.65 5.91
CA THR A 88 8.98 14.30 5.15
C THR A 88 8.97 12.86 4.67
N ALA A 89 10.13 12.21 4.53
CA ALA A 89 10.20 10.80 4.11
C ALA A 89 9.64 9.87 5.20
N TYR A 90 9.94 10.14 6.48
CA TYR A 90 9.31 9.40 7.59
C TYR A 90 7.81 9.68 7.73
N MET A 91 7.35 10.89 7.36
CA MET A 91 5.91 11.20 7.28
C MET A 91 5.22 10.35 6.20
N ALA A 92 5.85 10.21 5.03
CA ALA A 92 5.32 9.39 3.94
C ALA A 92 5.28 7.91 4.34
N MET A 93 6.33 7.41 4.98
CA MET A 93 6.40 6.04 5.51
C MET A 93 5.21 5.74 6.45
N ILE A 94 4.96 6.59 7.44
CA ILE A 94 3.85 6.35 8.38
C ILE A 94 2.47 6.63 7.79
N ALA A 95 2.38 7.49 6.77
CA ALA A 95 1.15 7.67 5.99
C ALA A 95 0.76 6.38 5.26
N MET A 96 1.73 5.65 4.70
CA MET A 96 1.53 4.39 3.98
C MET A 96 1.21 3.20 4.89
N ALA A 97 1.77 3.15 6.10
CA ALA A 97 1.74 1.94 6.93
C ALA A 97 0.33 1.36 7.19
N PRO A 98 -0.68 2.15 7.60
CA PRO A 98 -2.03 1.60 7.81
C PRO A 98 -2.72 1.15 6.53
N VAL A 99 -2.38 1.77 5.39
CA VAL A 99 -2.95 1.43 4.08
C VAL A 99 -2.42 0.07 3.65
N GLY A 100 -1.10 -0.13 3.72
CA GLY A 100 -0.48 -1.42 3.43
C GLY A 100 -0.93 -2.53 4.38
N ALA A 101 -1.10 -2.23 5.68
CA ALA A 101 -1.66 -3.17 6.66
C ALA A 101 -3.07 -3.64 6.25
N ALA A 102 -3.94 -2.69 5.84
CA ALA A 102 -5.28 -3.01 5.37
C ALA A 102 -5.26 -3.87 4.10
N MET A 103 -4.38 -3.58 3.13
CA MET A 103 -4.23 -4.41 1.93
C MET A 103 -3.75 -5.82 2.28
N THR A 104 -2.82 -5.96 3.24
CA THR A 104 -2.32 -7.26 3.72
C THR A 104 -3.45 -8.05 4.39
N PHE A 105 -4.24 -7.40 5.24
CA PHE A 105 -5.40 -8.03 5.87
C PHE A 105 -6.45 -8.49 4.84
N ILE A 106 -6.76 -7.65 3.85
CA ILE A 106 -7.68 -7.99 2.77
C ILE A 106 -7.11 -9.17 1.96
N ALA A 107 -5.81 -9.17 1.65
CA ALA A 107 -5.15 -10.27 0.95
C ALA A 107 -5.26 -11.60 1.72
N LEU A 108 -4.98 -11.59 3.03
CA LEU A 108 -5.12 -12.77 3.89
C LEU A 108 -6.57 -13.28 3.96
N LEU A 109 -7.53 -12.36 4.17
CA LEU A 109 -8.94 -12.72 4.28
C LEU A 109 -9.50 -13.28 2.97
N THR A 110 -9.26 -12.59 1.86
CA THR A 110 -9.71 -13.02 0.54
C THR A 110 -8.97 -14.26 0.06
N GLY A 111 -7.69 -14.42 0.44
CA GLY A 111 -6.90 -15.61 0.16
C GLY A 111 -7.45 -16.84 0.88
N ALA A 112 -7.81 -16.70 2.17
CA ALA A 112 -8.46 -17.76 2.92
C ALA A 112 -9.82 -18.15 2.33
N ALA A 113 -10.62 -17.15 1.92
CA ALA A 113 -11.90 -17.37 1.27
C ALA A 113 -11.79 -18.05 -0.09
N TRP A 114 -10.76 -17.70 -0.87
CA TRP A 114 -10.46 -18.37 -2.14
C TRP A 114 -9.93 -19.78 -1.90
N GLY A 115 -9.18 -19.99 -0.82
CA GLY A 115 -8.55 -21.28 -0.57
C GLY A 115 -9.51 -22.39 -0.21
N LYS A 116 -10.62 -22.07 0.46
CA LYS A 116 -11.62 -23.07 0.84
C LYS A 116 -12.21 -23.85 -0.34
N PRO A 117 -12.75 -23.22 -1.40
CA PRO A 117 -13.28 -23.95 -2.56
C PRO A 117 -12.19 -24.57 -3.43
N MET A 118 -10.98 -24.00 -3.49
CA MET A 118 -9.93 -24.45 -4.41
C MET A 118 -9.08 -25.60 -3.85
N TRP A 119 -8.77 -25.56 -2.56
CA TRP A 119 -7.85 -26.51 -1.92
C TRP A 119 -8.43 -27.14 -0.65
N GLY A 120 -9.71 -26.92 -0.35
CA GLY A 120 -10.42 -27.56 0.77
C GLY A 120 -10.16 -26.96 2.15
N ALA A 121 -9.23 -26.00 2.27
CA ALA A 121 -8.80 -25.39 3.53
C ALA A 121 -8.83 -23.86 3.48
N TRP A 122 -9.23 -23.23 4.59
CA TRP A 122 -9.15 -21.77 4.76
C TRP A 122 -7.74 -21.29 5.06
N TRP A 123 -6.91 -22.16 5.67
CA TRP A 123 -5.56 -21.83 6.08
C TRP A 123 -4.70 -23.08 6.09
N VAL A 124 -3.46 -22.92 5.63
CA VAL A 124 -2.37 -23.87 5.86
C VAL A 124 -1.13 -23.08 6.27
N TRP A 125 -0.28 -23.68 7.09
CA TRP A 125 0.95 -23.05 7.55
C TRP A 125 2.08 -23.21 6.54
N ASP A 126 1.84 -22.79 5.29
CA ASP A 126 2.85 -22.80 4.24
C ASP A 126 3.69 -21.52 4.25
N ALA A 127 4.78 -21.51 3.47
CA ALA A 127 5.71 -20.40 3.42
C ALA A 127 5.04 -19.10 2.96
N ARG A 128 4.08 -19.15 2.04
CA ARG A 128 3.43 -17.97 1.46
C ARG A 128 2.46 -17.31 2.42
N LEU A 129 1.52 -18.09 2.96
CA LEU A 129 0.52 -17.58 3.91
C LEU A 129 1.19 -17.11 5.20
N THR A 130 2.18 -17.86 5.70
CA THR A 130 2.91 -17.48 6.90
C THR A 130 3.71 -16.19 6.69
N SER A 131 4.39 -16.03 5.55
CA SER A 131 5.15 -14.80 5.27
C SER A 131 4.26 -13.58 5.01
N GLU A 132 3.08 -13.74 4.39
CA GLU A 132 2.08 -12.67 4.27
C GLU A 132 1.48 -12.28 5.64
N LEU A 133 1.27 -13.26 6.54
CA LEU A 133 0.86 -12.97 7.93
C LEU A 133 1.97 -12.22 8.70
N ILE A 134 3.22 -12.63 8.53
CA ILE A 134 4.38 -11.91 9.08
C ILE A 134 4.42 -10.48 8.53
N LEU A 135 4.11 -10.25 7.25
CA LEU A 135 4.02 -8.91 6.69
C LEU A 135 2.99 -8.04 7.42
N LEU A 136 1.83 -8.60 7.77
CA LEU A 136 0.81 -7.87 8.55
C LEU A 136 1.35 -7.47 9.93
N PHE A 137 2.06 -8.38 10.61
CA PHE A 137 2.68 -8.06 11.90
C PHE A 137 3.84 -7.07 11.77
N LEU A 138 4.60 -7.10 10.68
CA LEU A 138 5.62 -6.10 10.40
C LEU A 138 5.00 -4.70 10.22
N TYR A 139 3.86 -4.60 9.52
CA TYR A 139 3.10 -3.35 9.45
C TYR A 139 2.66 -2.85 10.83
N PHE A 140 2.08 -3.73 11.65
CA PHE A 140 1.69 -3.37 13.01
C PHE A 140 2.89 -2.98 13.87
N GLY A 141 4.03 -3.66 13.72
CA GLY A 141 5.28 -3.32 14.38
C GLY A 141 5.73 -1.90 14.05
N VAL A 142 5.75 -1.53 12.75
CA VAL A 142 6.12 -0.17 12.33
C VAL A 142 5.17 0.88 12.92
N ILE A 143 3.86 0.63 12.91
CA ILE A 143 2.85 1.54 13.46
C ILE A 143 3.00 1.68 14.98
N ALA A 144 3.14 0.55 15.69
CA ALA A 144 3.30 0.51 17.14
C ALA A 144 4.61 1.22 17.56
N LEU A 145 5.71 0.93 16.88
CA LEU A 145 7.00 1.53 17.18
C LEU A 145 6.99 3.05 16.94
N TYR A 146 6.36 3.51 15.86
CA TYR A 146 6.23 4.95 15.60
C TYR A 146 5.33 5.66 16.63
N THR A 147 4.31 4.99 17.13
CA THR A 147 3.37 5.58 18.11
C THR A 147 3.94 5.59 19.53
N ALA A 148 4.82 4.66 19.88
CA ALA A 148 5.43 4.54 21.20
C ALA A 148 6.36 5.71 21.60
N PHE A 149 6.87 6.47 20.64
CA PHE A 149 7.76 7.60 20.90
C PHE A 149 7.02 8.95 20.82
N GLU A 150 7.30 9.84 21.77
CA GLU A 150 6.80 11.22 21.76
C GLU A 150 7.48 12.06 20.66
N ASP A 151 8.82 12.01 20.59
CA ASP A 151 9.59 12.65 19.54
C ASP A 151 9.39 11.91 18.20
N LYS A 152 8.60 12.53 17.31
CA LYS A 152 8.26 11.95 16.00
C LYS A 152 9.44 11.85 15.02
N GLN A 153 10.55 12.55 15.28
CA GLN A 153 11.77 12.35 14.51
C GLN A 153 12.48 11.06 14.94
N GLN A 154 12.61 10.82 16.24
CA GLN A 154 13.16 9.57 16.77
C GLN A 154 12.25 8.39 16.43
N ALA A 155 10.93 8.55 16.57
CA ALA A 155 9.93 7.58 16.16
C ALA A 155 10.10 7.16 14.70
N GLY A 156 10.28 8.14 13.80
CA GLY A 156 10.50 7.91 12.37
C GLY A 156 11.77 7.10 12.10
N LYS A 157 12.87 7.38 12.81
CA LYS A 157 14.12 6.63 12.68
C LYS A 157 13.96 5.18 13.16
N ALA A 158 13.39 4.97 14.35
CA ALA A 158 13.19 3.64 14.91
C ALA A 158 12.26 2.78 14.04
N ALA A 159 11.09 3.32 13.68
CA ALA A 159 10.15 2.67 12.77
C ALA A 159 10.75 2.45 11.37
N GLY A 160 11.62 3.37 10.92
CA GLY A 160 12.33 3.25 9.65
C GLY A 160 13.34 2.10 9.62
N VAL A 161 14.09 1.88 10.70
CA VAL A 161 14.97 0.69 10.81
C VAL A 161 14.14 -0.59 10.71
N MET A 162 13.00 -0.65 11.39
CA MET A 162 12.11 -1.81 11.32
C MET A 162 11.56 -2.05 9.90
N ALA A 163 11.16 -0.98 9.20
CA ALA A 163 10.70 -1.09 7.81
C ALA A 163 11.83 -1.59 6.88
N LEU A 164 13.05 -1.10 7.05
CA LEU A 164 14.22 -1.54 6.27
C LEU A 164 14.58 -3.01 6.51
N VAL A 165 14.54 -3.48 7.75
CA VAL A 165 14.79 -4.90 8.06
C VAL A 165 13.65 -5.77 7.54
N GLY A 166 12.40 -5.34 7.74
CA GLY A 166 11.22 -6.10 7.33
C GLY A 166 11.07 -6.27 5.81
N VAL A 167 11.70 -5.41 5.00
CA VAL A 167 11.63 -5.52 3.52
C VAL A 167 12.21 -6.84 3.00
N VAL A 168 13.08 -7.48 3.78
CA VAL A 168 13.64 -8.81 3.48
C VAL A 168 12.56 -9.89 3.41
N ASN A 169 11.40 -9.68 4.05
CA ASN A 169 10.26 -10.60 3.95
C ASN A 169 9.61 -10.59 2.55
N ILE A 170 9.78 -9.52 1.76
CA ILE A 170 9.13 -9.40 0.45
C ILE A 170 9.66 -10.43 -0.57
N PRO A 171 10.98 -10.61 -0.74
CA PRO A 171 11.52 -11.73 -1.51
C PRO A 171 11.03 -13.10 -1.03
N VAL A 172 10.91 -13.29 0.29
CA VAL A 172 10.41 -14.56 0.87
C VAL A 172 8.98 -14.82 0.43
N ILE A 173 8.09 -13.83 0.48
CA ILE A 173 6.71 -13.97 -0.01
C ILE A 173 6.70 -14.26 -1.51
N HIS A 174 7.43 -13.48 -2.31
CA HIS A 174 7.40 -13.59 -3.77
C HIS A 174 7.90 -14.96 -4.26
N TYR A 175 9.07 -15.38 -3.78
CA TYR A 175 9.70 -16.63 -4.18
C TYR A 175 9.23 -17.83 -3.36
N SER A 176 8.32 -17.66 -2.39
CA SER A 176 7.79 -18.76 -1.58
C SER A 176 7.22 -19.92 -2.42
N VAL A 177 6.64 -19.59 -3.59
CA VAL A 177 6.07 -20.56 -4.53
C VAL A 177 7.11 -21.33 -5.35
N GLU A 178 8.34 -20.82 -5.42
CA GLU A 178 9.47 -21.45 -6.11
C GLU A 178 10.35 -22.23 -5.14
N TRP A 179 10.55 -21.68 -3.93
CA TRP A 179 11.45 -22.26 -2.92
C TRP A 179 10.83 -23.41 -2.12
N TRP A 180 9.50 -23.47 -2.00
CA TRP A 180 8.81 -24.51 -1.24
C TRP A 180 7.61 -25.10 -1.97
N ASN A 181 7.26 -26.33 -1.60
CA ASN A 181 5.99 -26.93 -1.96
C ASN A 181 4.85 -26.19 -1.25
N THR A 182 3.97 -25.56 -2.02
CA THR A 182 2.81 -24.82 -1.53
C THR A 182 1.57 -25.20 -2.34
N LEU A 183 0.39 -25.02 -1.74
CA LEU A 183 -0.89 -25.14 -2.45
C LEU A 183 -1.06 -24.03 -3.51
N HIS A 184 -0.28 -22.96 -3.40
CA HIS A 184 -0.38 -21.80 -4.27
C HIS A 184 0.28 -22.06 -5.63
N GLN A 185 -0.46 -21.75 -6.69
CA GLN A 185 0.10 -21.74 -8.04
C GLN A 185 1.12 -20.60 -8.18
N GLY A 186 2.15 -20.83 -9.01
CA GLY A 186 3.09 -19.80 -9.42
C GLY A 186 2.40 -18.62 -10.11
N SER A 187 3.04 -17.45 -10.12
CA SER A 187 2.44 -16.23 -10.66
C SER A 187 2.10 -16.33 -12.16
N THR A 188 0.86 -15.96 -12.49
CA THR A 188 0.29 -15.96 -13.86
C THR A 188 0.65 -14.69 -14.64
N ILE A 189 0.95 -13.58 -13.94
CA ILE A 189 1.15 -12.24 -14.51
C ILE A 189 2.63 -11.94 -14.79
N THR A 190 3.54 -12.47 -13.98
CA THR A 190 4.98 -12.11 -14.03
C THR A 190 5.83 -13.04 -14.90
N LYS A 191 5.20 -13.90 -15.73
CA LYS A 191 5.96 -14.65 -16.72
C LYS A 191 6.44 -13.68 -17.80
N PHE A 192 7.72 -13.73 -18.15
CA PHE A 192 8.31 -12.96 -19.27
C PHE A 192 7.73 -13.38 -20.65
N ASP A 193 6.92 -14.44 -20.68
CA ASP A 193 6.14 -14.92 -21.82
C ASP A 193 4.67 -14.45 -21.77
N LYS A 194 3.85 -14.96 -22.69
CA LYS A 194 2.40 -14.71 -22.74
C LYS A 194 1.76 -15.02 -21.36
N PRO A 195 0.98 -14.09 -20.77
CA PRO A 195 0.23 -14.35 -19.55
C PRO A 195 -0.63 -15.61 -19.72
N SER A 196 -0.61 -16.52 -18.76
CA SER A 196 -1.38 -17.77 -18.84
C SER A 196 -2.87 -17.59 -18.49
N ILE A 197 -3.39 -16.38 -18.69
CA ILE A 197 -4.77 -15.97 -18.39
C ILE A 197 -5.39 -15.38 -19.67
N ALA A 198 -6.66 -15.72 -19.92
CA ALA A 198 -7.39 -15.22 -21.09
C ALA A 198 -7.49 -13.68 -21.06
N PRO A 199 -7.34 -12.98 -22.19
CA PRO A 199 -7.42 -11.52 -22.25
C PRO A 199 -8.69 -10.95 -21.60
N GLU A 200 -9.82 -11.64 -21.75
CA GLU A 200 -11.13 -11.29 -21.19
C GLU A 200 -11.14 -11.29 -19.66
N MET A 201 -10.28 -12.10 -19.04
CA MET A 201 -10.08 -12.13 -17.59
C MET A 201 -8.94 -11.20 -17.14
N LEU A 202 -7.93 -10.99 -17.99
CA LEU A 202 -6.73 -10.20 -17.69
C LEU A 202 -6.99 -8.69 -17.63
N TRP A 203 -7.69 -8.13 -18.62
CA TRP A 203 -7.94 -6.68 -18.67
C TRP A 203 -8.69 -6.13 -17.44
N PRO A 204 -9.81 -6.73 -16.99
CA PRO A 204 -10.44 -6.29 -15.74
C PRO A 204 -9.51 -6.41 -14.53
N LEU A 205 -8.61 -7.39 -14.51
CA LEU A 205 -7.62 -7.55 -13.43
C LEU A 205 -6.58 -6.42 -13.45
N LEU A 206 -6.05 -6.05 -14.61
CA LEU A 206 -5.11 -4.94 -14.73
C LEU A 206 -5.76 -3.60 -14.41
N ILE A 207 -7.02 -3.40 -14.80
CA ILE A 207 -7.79 -2.20 -14.46
C ILE A 207 -8.04 -2.12 -12.96
N ASN A 208 -8.38 -3.24 -12.30
CA ASN A 208 -8.48 -3.29 -10.84
C ASN A 208 -7.12 -3.04 -10.17
N LEU A 209 -6.03 -3.65 -10.66
CA LEU A 209 -4.70 -3.39 -10.12
C LEU A 209 -4.35 -1.90 -10.16
N ALA A 210 -4.60 -1.24 -11.30
CA ALA A 210 -4.44 0.21 -11.42
C ALA A 210 -5.40 1.00 -10.51
N GLY A 211 -6.67 0.60 -10.44
CA GLY A 211 -7.67 1.24 -9.59
C GLY A 211 -7.34 1.16 -8.10
N PHE A 212 -6.93 0.00 -7.61
CA PHE A 212 -6.46 -0.18 -6.24
C PHE A 212 -5.16 0.60 -5.99
N ALA A 213 -4.22 0.63 -6.95
CA ALA A 213 -3.00 1.43 -6.83
C ALA A 213 -3.30 2.93 -6.69
N LEU A 214 -4.23 3.45 -7.50
CA LEU A 214 -4.71 4.83 -7.43
C LEU A 214 -5.47 5.09 -6.12
N PHE A 215 -6.27 4.13 -5.66
CA PHE A 215 -6.98 4.24 -4.39
C PHE A 215 -6.02 4.34 -3.21
N ILE A 216 -5.04 3.44 -3.11
CA ILE A 216 -4.05 3.51 -2.03
C ILE A 216 -3.20 4.78 -2.12
N ALA A 217 -2.93 5.28 -3.34
CA ALA A 217 -2.22 6.55 -3.55
C ALA A 217 -3.04 7.74 -3.04
N ALA A 218 -4.35 7.77 -3.33
CA ALA A 218 -5.27 8.79 -2.83
C ALA A 218 -5.35 8.77 -1.30
N VAL A 219 -5.57 7.60 -0.70
CA VAL A 219 -5.66 7.44 0.77
C VAL A 219 -4.33 7.81 1.43
N THR A 220 -3.20 7.33 0.89
CA THR A 220 -1.86 7.68 1.39
C THR A 220 -1.60 9.18 1.30
N THR A 221 -2.00 9.83 0.21
CA THR A 221 -1.85 11.28 0.01
C THR A 221 -2.68 12.06 1.03
N MET A 222 -3.92 11.64 1.29
CA MET A 222 -4.76 12.23 2.33
C MET A 222 -4.15 12.06 3.73
N ARG A 223 -3.59 10.87 4.03
CA ARG A 223 -2.88 10.62 5.29
C ARG A 223 -1.60 11.46 5.41
N MET A 224 -0.84 11.59 4.34
CA MET A 224 0.36 12.43 4.29
C MET A 224 0.03 13.89 4.56
N LYS A 225 -1.04 14.43 3.94
CA LYS A 225 -1.53 15.78 4.26
C LYS A 225 -1.79 15.95 5.75
N THR A 226 -2.52 15.01 6.33
CA THR A 226 -2.87 15.04 7.75
C THR A 226 -1.64 14.99 8.65
N GLU A 227 -0.65 14.15 8.32
CA GLU A 227 0.60 14.04 9.07
C GLU A 227 1.44 15.33 8.97
N ILE A 228 1.52 15.93 7.78
CA ILE A 228 2.19 17.23 7.60
C ILE A 228 1.54 18.30 8.47
N LEU A 229 0.20 18.44 8.40
CA LEU A 229 -0.52 19.45 9.17
C LEU A 229 -0.33 19.27 10.67
N ARG A 230 -0.38 18.03 11.17
CA ARG A 230 -0.13 17.73 12.59
C ARG A 230 1.28 18.13 13.03
N ARG A 231 2.30 17.83 12.22
CA ARG A 231 3.71 18.11 12.56
C ARG A 231 4.09 19.58 12.42
N GLU A 232 3.40 20.31 11.56
CA GLU A 232 3.67 21.71 11.25
C GLU A 232 2.59 22.66 11.81
N MET A 233 1.72 22.20 12.71
CA MET A 233 0.60 22.98 13.28
C MET A 233 1.01 24.33 13.90
N HIS A 234 2.25 24.44 14.38
CA HIS A 234 2.82 25.65 14.95
C HIS A 234 3.33 26.65 13.89
N ARG A 235 3.35 26.27 12.60
CA ARG A 235 3.84 27.13 11.52
C ARG A 235 2.74 28.11 11.07
N PRO A 236 3.08 29.38 10.77
CA PRO A 236 2.11 30.38 10.33
C PRO A 236 1.27 29.92 9.13
N TRP A 237 1.90 29.34 8.11
CA TRP A 237 1.19 28.86 6.93
C TRP A 237 0.11 27.82 7.26
N VAL A 238 0.32 26.95 8.27
CA VAL A 238 -0.68 25.97 8.72
C VAL A 238 -1.79 26.64 9.53
N GLN A 239 -1.45 27.61 10.38
CA GLN A 239 -2.44 28.36 11.15
C GLN A 239 -3.37 29.16 10.22
N ASP A 240 -2.82 29.71 9.13
CA ASP A 240 -3.58 30.44 8.11
C ASP A 240 -4.61 29.53 7.41
N ILE A 241 -4.19 28.35 6.91
CA ILE A 241 -5.13 27.41 6.24
C ILE A 241 -6.11 26.69 7.19
N THR A 242 -5.83 26.66 8.49
CA THR A 242 -6.72 26.04 9.50
C THR A 242 -7.59 27.05 10.23
N GLY A 243 -7.41 28.36 9.98
CA GLY A 243 -8.17 29.43 10.65
C GLY A 243 -7.77 29.68 12.11
N LEU A 244 -6.67 29.08 12.60
CA LEU A 244 -6.24 29.22 14.00
C LEU A 244 -5.64 30.60 14.30
N ARG A 245 -5.08 31.28 13.29
CA ARG A 245 -4.39 32.57 13.49
C ARG A 245 -5.33 33.74 13.80
N GLU A 246 -6.52 33.77 13.20
CA GLU A 246 -7.51 34.82 13.47
C GLU A 246 -8.00 34.82 14.93
N THR A 247 -7.85 33.69 15.63
CA THR A 247 -8.25 33.58 17.05
C THR A 247 -7.20 34.05 18.05
N SER A 248 -5.91 34.13 17.67
CA SER A 248 -4.85 34.56 18.60
C SER A 248 -4.65 36.07 18.64
N ASP A 249 -4.99 36.77 17.55
CA ASP A 249 -4.82 38.23 17.44
C ASP A 249 -6.03 39.00 18.00
N ALA A 250 -7.05 38.29 18.51
CA ALA A 250 -8.28 38.84 19.07
C ALA A 250 -8.33 38.82 20.62
N VAL A 251 -7.22 38.51 21.31
CA VAL A 251 -7.06 38.51 22.77
C VAL A 251 -5.85 39.35 23.15
#